data_AF-A0A1F6PCR2-F1
#
_entry.id   AF-A0A1F6PCR2-F1
#
_cell.length_a   1.000
_cell.length_b   1.000
_cell.length_c   1.000
_cell.angle_alpha   90.00
_cell.angle_beta   90.00
_cell.angle_gamma   90.00
#
_symmetry.space_group_name_H-M   'P 1'
#
loop_
_entity.id
_entity.type
_entity.pdbx_description
1 polymer ?
#
loop_
_entity_poly.entity_id
_entity_poly.type
_entity_poly.pdbx_seq_one_letter_code
_entity_poly.pdbx_strand_id
1 'polypeptide(L)'
;MLVTRPNFDLTTRYISIWAKKIIALAKSKGDAVFDLDKKRANRKEFESVIRKKEPSLVFLNGHGNYNVVAGQDNEELIRVGDNEQLLKSKIIYALSCRSGKILGPSSIKFGADAYIGYDEDFIFLYDENKQTRPEQDKTAELFLEPSNQVMVSLLKNHTPKEAHKNSKQSFARKIKKLLSSQSTALESSAVRYLIWDMQHQVCCERLTK
;
A
#
# COMPACT_ATOMS: atom_id res chain seq x y z
N MET A 1 12.91 -3.66 6.24
CA MET A 1 11.56 -3.63 5.64
C MET A 1 11.36 -4.81 4.71
N LEU A 2 10.18 -5.43 4.73
CA LEU A 2 9.72 -6.39 3.71
C LEU A 2 8.76 -5.68 2.75
N VAL A 3 8.87 -5.96 1.45
CA VAL A 3 7.93 -5.47 0.43
C VAL A 3 7.54 -6.58 -0.52
N THR A 4 6.25 -6.70 -0.83
CA THR A 4 5.74 -7.62 -1.85
C THR A 4 5.40 -6.85 -3.12
N ARG A 5 5.75 -7.41 -4.29
CA ARG A 5 5.58 -6.78 -5.59
C ARG A 5 5.09 -7.78 -6.65
N PRO A 6 3.89 -8.36 -6.49
CA PRO A 6 3.29 -9.22 -7.52
C PRO A 6 3.12 -8.46 -8.83
N ASN A 7 3.16 -9.15 -9.95
CA ASN A 7 3.02 -8.54 -11.28
C ASN A 7 2.56 -9.59 -12.28
N PHE A 8 1.25 -9.74 -12.42
CA PHE A 8 0.60 -10.69 -13.33
C PHE A 8 -0.58 -10.09 -14.10
N ASP A 9 -1.12 -8.98 -13.63
CA ASP A 9 -2.13 -8.20 -14.33
C ASP A 9 -1.78 -6.71 -14.33
N LEU A 10 -2.65 -5.89 -14.90
CA LEU A 10 -2.39 -4.47 -15.05
C LEU A 10 -2.28 -3.75 -13.69
N THR A 11 -3.19 -4.02 -12.77
CA THR A 11 -3.21 -3.40 -11.44
C THR A 11 -1.92 -3.70 -10.67
N THR A 12 -1.57 -4.99 -10.59
CA THR A 12 -0.37 -5.45 -9.89
C THR A 12 0.90 -4.95 -10.56
N ARG A 13 0.92 -4.80 -11.89
CA ARG A 13 2.03 -4.15 -12.61
C ARG A 13 2.25 -2.71 -12.17
N TYR A 14 1.20 -1.89 -12.08
CA TYR A 14 1.30 -0.49 -11.66
C TYR A 14 1.86 -0.37 -10.24
N ILE A 15 1.22 -1.01 -9.27
CA ILE A 15 1.65 -0.92 -7.86
C ILE A 15 3.06 -1.53 -7.65
N SER A 16 3.41 -2.60 -8.37
CA SER A 16 4.76 -3.21 -8.35
C SER A 16 5.84 -2.26 -8.86
N ILE A 17 5.58 -1.56 -9.96
CA ILE A 17 6.54 -0.61 -10.53
C ILE A 17 6.67 0.62 -9.62
N TRP A 18 5.56 1.15 -9.10
CA TRP A 18 5.58 2.31 -8.21
C TRP A 18 6.25 2.01 -6.86
N ALA A 19 6.11 0.79 -6.32
CA ALA A 19 6.81 0.35 -5.12
C ALA A 19 8.35 0.39 -5.25
N LYS A 20 8.90 0.35 -6.48
CA LYS A 20 10.36 0.51 -6.68
C LYS A 20 10.88 1.86 -6.19
N LYS A 21 10.09 2.92 -6.26
CA LYS A 21 10.46 4.25 -5.73
C LYS A 21 10.65 4.19 -4.20
N ILE A 22 9.78 3.45 -3.51
CA ILE A 22 9.88 3.21 -2.06
C ILE A 22 11.09 2.34 -1.70
N ILE A 23 11.36 1.29 -2.48
CA ILE A 23 12.55 0.46 -2.30
C ILE A 23 13.84 1.29 -2.45
N ALA A 24 13.92 2.13 -3.48
CA ALA A 24 15.06 3.01 -3.70
C ALA A 24 15.26 3.99 -2.52
N LEU A 25 14.16 4.58 -2.03
CA LEU A 25 14.19 5.44 -0.85
C LEU A 25 14.71 4.69 0.38
N ALA A 26 14.16 3.52 0.71
CA ALA A 26 14.62 2.72 1.85
C ALA A 26 16.11 2.35 1.75
N LYS A 27 16.56 1.90 0.57
CA LYS A 27 17.98 1.59 0.33
C LYS A 27 18.89 2.82 0.49
N SER A 28 18.46 3.98 0.01
CA SER A 28 19.22 5.24 0.15
C SER A 28 19.42 5.68 1.60
N LYS A 29 18.56 5.20 2.51
CA LYS A 29 18.65 5.43 3.96
C LYS A 29 19.47 4.38 4.71
N GLY A 30 19.98 3.36 4.00
CA GLY A 30 20.71 2.24 4.60
C GLY A 30 19.80 1.14 5.17
N ASP A 31 18.48 1.19 4.93
CA ASP A 31 17.57 0.15 5.44
C ASP A 31 17.78 -1.18 4.70
N ALA A 32 17.77 -2.28 5.46
CA ALA A 32 17.69 -3.61 4.88
C ALA A 32 16.32 -3.80 4.20
N VAL A 33 16.32 -4.13 2.90
CA VAL A 33 15.10 -4.36 2.11
C VAL A 33 15.02 -5.81 1.65
N PHE A 34 13.97 -6.51 2.07
CA PHE A 34 13.60 -7.81 1.55
C PHE A 34 12.52 -7.63 0.48
N ASP A 35 12.93 -7.66 -0.78
CA ASP A 35 12.05 -7.48 -1.94
C ASP A 35 11.58 -8.85 -2.45
N LEU A 36 10.27 -9.10 -2.36
CA LEU A 36 9.60 -10.28 -2.89
C LEU A 36 8.87 -9.91 -4.18
N ASP A 37 9.54 -10.07 -5.32
CA ASP A 37 9.04 -9.66 -6.61
C ASP A 37 8.51 -10.82 -7.47
N LYS A 38 7.44 -10.55 -8.22
CA LYS A 38 6.80 -11.53 -9.11
C LYS A 38 6.57 -12.87 -8.39
N LYS A 39 7.09 -13.98 -8.92
CA LYS A 39 7.00 -15.34 -8.36
C LYS A 39 7.47 -15.45 -6.91
N ARG A 40 8.28 -14.53 -6.40
CA ARG A 40 8.71 -14.52 -4.99
C ARG A 40 7.68 -13.89 -4.04
N ALA A 41 6.71 -13.14 -4.55
CA ALA A 41 5.55 -12.67 -3.80
C ALA A 41 4.54 -13.80 -3.59
N ASN A 42 4.99 -14.93 -3.05
CA ASN A 42 4.17 -16.10 -2.73
C ASN A 42 4.14 -16.33 -1.22
N ARG A 43 3.21 -17.17 -0.73
CA ARG A 43 2.98 -17.40 0.69
C ARG A 43 4.22 -17.99 1.36
N LYS A 44 4.85 -18.99 0.75
CA LYS A 44 6.02 -19.67 1.29
C LYS A 44 7.19 -18.72 1.54
N GLU A 45 7.54 -17.89 0.57
CA GLU A 45 8.62 -16.90 0.68
C GLU A 45 8.25 -15.80 1.67
N PHE A 46 7.01 -15.30 1.63
CA PHE A 46 6.51 -14.28 2.55
C PHE A 46 6.63 -14.73 4.01
N GLU A 47 6.08 -15.91 4.34
CA GLU A 47 6.15 -16.46 5.68
C GLU A 47 7.59 -16.76 6.12
N SER A 48 8.41 -17.29 5.22
CA SER A 48 9.84 -17.56 5.48
C SER A 48 10.61 -16.28 5.83
N VAL A 49 10.40 -15.20 5.07
CA VAL A 49 11.07 -13.92 5.34
C VAL A 49 10.56 -13.29 6.63
N ILE A 50 9.25 -13.27 6.88
CA ILE A 50 8.70 -12.72 8.12
C ILE A 50 9.31 -13.41 9.35
N ARG A 51 9.38 -14.75 9.35
CA ARG A 51 9.88 -15.52 10.50
C ARG A 51 11.39 -15.39 10.68
N LYS A 52 12.17 -15.41 9.59
CA LYS A 52 13.64 -15.45 9.66
C LYS A 52 14.30 -14.10 9.77
N LYS A 53 13.66 -13.05 9.24
CA LYS A 53 14.24 -11.70 9.15
C LYS A 53 13.55 -10.69 10.05
N GLU A 54 12.39 -11.06 10.60
CA GLU A 54 11.61 -10.27 11.55
C GLU A 54 11.55 -8.78 11.20
N PRO A 55 11.13 -8.42 9.96
CA PRO A 55 11.06 -7.02 9.58
C PRO A 55 10.08 -6.27 10.49
N SER A 56 10.44 -5.06 10.93
CA SER A 56 9.56 -4.18 11.70
C SER A 56 8.53 -3.47 10.83
N LEU A 57 8.83 -3.28 9.54
CA LEU A 57 7.97 -2.63 8.55
C LEU A 57 7.68 -3.57 7.38
N VAL A 58 6.40 -3.74 7.05
CA VAL A 58 5.91 -4.60 5.97
C VAL A 58 5.04 -3.78 5.02
N PHE A 59 5.41 -3.73 3.74
CA PHE A 59 4.66 -3.09 2.68
C PHE A 59 4.06 -4.14 1.74
N LEU A 60 2.76 -4.38 1.86
CA LEU A 60 2.03 -5.34 1.05
C LEU A 60 1.42 -4.66 -0.17
N ASN A 61 1.76 -5.14 -1.36
CA ASN A 61 1.09 -4.76 -2.61
C ASN A 61 0.43 -5.99 -3.22
N GLY A 62 -0.78 -5.83 -3.74
CA GLY A 62 -1.50 -6.87 -4.45
C GLY A 62 -3.00 -6.66 -4.36
N HIS A 63 -3.74 -7.58 -4.96
CA HIS A 63 -5.18 -7.64 -4.74
C HIS A 63 -5.51 -8.00 -3.31
N GLY A 64 -6.76 -7.80 -2.94
CA GLY A 64 -7.25 -8.14 -1.62
C GLY A 64 -8.76 -8.10 -1.56
N ASN A 65 -9.24 -8.49 -0.39
CA ASN A 65 -10.61 -8.32 0.03
C ASN A 65 -10.60 -8.00 1.53
N TYR A 66 -11.78 -8.01 2.16
CA TYR A 66 -11.88 -7.71 3.60
C TYR A 66 -10.97 -8.59 4.48
N ASN A 67 -10.72 -9.84 4.08
CA ASN A 67 -10.03 -10.85 4.89
C ASN A 67 -8.62 -11.19 4.42
N VAL A 68 -8.20 -10.75 3.23
CA VAL A 68 -6.99 -11.26 2.57
C VAL A 68 -6.20 -10.14 1.89
N VAL A 69 -4.87 -10.23 1.97
CA VAL A 69 -3.97 -9.59 1.00
C VAL A 69 -3.26 -10.68 0.20
N ALA A 70 -3.38 -10.60 -1.13
CA ALA A 70 -2.82 -11.58 -2.06
C ALA A 70 -1.48 -11.11 -2.66
N GLY A 71 -0.71 -12.08 -3.11
CA GLY A 71 0.56 -11.94 -3.79
C GLY A 71 0.42 -12.28 -5.26
N GLN A 72 1.42 -12.98 -5.80
CA GLN A 72 1.50 -13.34 -7.20
C GLN A 72 0.39 -14.32 -7.57
N ASP A 73 -0.24 -14.11 -8.73
CA ASP A 73 -1.31 -14.96 -9.27
C ASP A 73 -2.47 -15.17 -8.28
N ASN A 74 -2.76 -14.15 -7.46
CA ASN A 74 -3.74 -14.15 -6.37
C ASN A 74 -3.47 -15.16 -5.23
N GLU A 75 -2.24 -15.66 -5.09
CA GLU A 75 -1.87 -16.50 -3.95
C GLU A 75 -1.96 -15.71 -2.64
N GLU A 76 -2.66 -16.26 -1.65
CA GLU A 76 -2.95 -15.55 -0.40
C GLU A 76 -1.70 -15.48 0.48
N LEU A 77 -1.24 -14.27 0.79
CA LEU A 77 -0.07 -14.08 1.64
C LEU A 77 -0.44 -14.06 3.12
N ILE A 78 -1.53 -13.35 3.42
CA ILE A 78 -2.04 -13.16 4.77
C ILE A 78 -3.56 -13.22 4.75
N ARG A 79 -4.14 -13.94 5.70
CA ARG A 79 -5.59 -14.17 5.80
C ARG A 79 -6.04 -14.12 7.25
N VAL A 80 -7.21 -13.52 7.48
CA VAL A 80 -7.91 -13.55 8.79
C VAL A 80 -8.26 -14.98 9.20
N GLY A 81 -7.95 -15.33 10.45
CA GLY A 81 -8.20 -16.63 11.05
C GLY A 81 -7.19 -17.72 10.68
N ASP A 82 -6.09 -17.36 10.04
CA ASP A 82 -5.11 -18.32 9.50
C ASP A 82 -3.70 -17.96 9.96
N ASN A 83 -3.16 -16.86 9.45
CA ASN A 83 -1.75 -16.51 9.65
C ASN A 83 -1.50 -15.05 10.02
N GLU A 84 -2.52 -14.25 10.38
CA GLU A 84 -2.35 -12.83 10.74
C GLU A 84 -1.44 -12.59 11.96
N GLN A 85 -1.25 -13.59 12.83
CA GLN A 85 -0.29 -13.57 13.94
C GLN A 85 1.17 -13.37 13.47
N LEU A 86 1.47 -13.63 12.20
CA LEU A 86 2.75 -13.30 11.58
C LEU A 86 3.06 -11.80 11.58
N LEU A 87 2.02 -10.97 11.68
CA LEU A 87 2.13 -9.51 11.68
C LEU A 87 2.41 -8.93 13.08
N LYS A 88 2.54 -9.77 14.10
CA LYS A 88 2.83 -9.33 15.47
C LYS A 88 4.11 -8.47 15.54
N SER A 89 4.02 -7.36 16.25
CA SER A 89 5.10 -6.38 16.47
C SER A 89 5.66 -5.81 15.17
N LYS A 90 4.76 -5.54 14.21
CA LYS A 90 5.09 -4.92 12.93
C LYS A 90 4.16 -3.75 12.65
N ILE A 91 4.67 -2.81 11.87
CA ILE A 91 3.89 -1.78 11.19
C ILE A 91 3.62 -2.29 9.77
N ILE A 92 2.36 -2.31 9.38
CA ILE A 92 1.92 -2.80 8.08
C ILE A 92 1.31 -1.64 7.30
N TYR A 93 1.71 -1.51 6.04
CA TYR A 93 0.96 -0.77 5.05
C TYR A 93 0.54 -1.73 3.93
N ALA A 94 -0.76 -1.81 3.65
CA ALA A 94 -1.32 -2.63 2.58
C ALA A 94 -1.96 -1.73 1.52
N LEU A 95 -1.32 -1.62 0.36
CA LEU A 95 -1.96 -1.12 -0.85
C LEU A 95 -2.69 -2.28 -1.52
N SER A 96 -3.81 -2.66 -0.91
CA SER A 96 -4.62 -3.83 -1.24
C SER A 96 -6.06 -3.58 -0.80
N CYS A 97 -6.99 -3.65 -1.76
CA CYS A 97 -8.40 -3.26 -1.60
C CYS A 97 -9.04 -3.91 -0.38
N ARG A 98 -9.84 -3.13 0.37
CA ARG A 98 -10.74 -3.58 1.45
C ARG A 98 -10.09 -4.23 2.67
N SER A 99 -8.81 -4.57 2.62
CA SER A 99 -8.11 -5.29 3.69
C SER A 99 -8.08 -4.53 5.03
N GLY A 100 -8.21 -3.20 5.01
CA GLY A 100 -8.26 -2.37 6.20
C GLY A 100 -9.52 -2.57 7.05
N LYS A 101 -10.61 -3.13 6.50
CA LYS A 101 -11.90 -3.24 7.20
C LYS A 101 -11.95 -4.37 8.23
N ILE A 102 -11.44 -5.56 7.88
CA ILE A 102 -11.46 -6.74 8.78
C ILE A 102 -10.04 -7.21 9.10
N LEU A 103 -9.19 -7.43 8.10
CA LEU A 103 -7.81 -7.88 8.34
C LEU A 103 -7.00 -6.87 9.16
N GLY A 104 -7.18 -5.56 8.96
CA GLY A 104 -6.53 -4.53 9.76
C GLY A 104 -6.81 -4.67 11.27
N PRO A 105 -8.06 -4.56 11.73
CA PRO A 105 -8.41 -4.79 13.13
C PRO A 105 -8.03 -6.18 13.65
N SER A 106 -8.15 -7.24 12.84
CA SER A 106 -7.70 -8.59 13.25
C SER A 106 -6.19 -8.61 13.53
N SER A 107 -5.40 -8.01 12.66
CA SER A 107 -3.94 -7.93 12.82
C SER A 107 -3.55 -7.23 14.13
N ILE A 108 -4.25 -6.14 14.50
CA ILE A 108 -4.02 -5.46 15.79
C ILE A 108 -4.38 -6.36 16.97
N LYS A 109 -5.51 -7.09 16.89
CA LYS A 109 -5.91 -8.06 17.92
C LYS A 109 -4.84 -9.15 18.13
N PHE A 110 -4.16 -9.56 17.06
CA PHE A 110 -3.05 -10.52 17.10
C PHE A 110 -1.67 -9.88 17.35
N GLY A 111 -1.63 -8.59 17.68
CA GLY A 111 -0.45 -7.92 18.21
C GLY A 111 0.40 -7.20 17.19
N ALA A 112 -0.09 -6.92 15.98
CA ALA A 112 0.53 -5.91 15.11
C ALA A 112 0.54 -4.54 15.82
N ASP A 113 1.56 -3.73 15.56
CA ASP A 113 1.69 -2.41 16.17
C ASP A 113 0.77 -1.41 15.47
N ALA A 114 0.71 -1.49 14.13
CA ALA A 114 -0.21 -0.71 13.31
C ALA A 114 -0.52 -1.39 11.98
N TYR A 115 -1.71 -1.11 11.44
CA TYR A 115 -2.13 -1.50 10.09
C TYR A 115 -2.74 -0.30 9.38
N ILE A 116 -2.12 0.12 8.28
CA ILE A 116 -2.63 1.14 7.38
C ILE A 116 -3.06 0.45 6.09
N GLY A 117 -4.28 0.71 5.63
CA GLY A 117 -4.81 0.12 4.41
C GLY A 117 -6.07 0.83 3.96
N TYR A 118 -6.92 0.14 3.20
CA TYR A 118 -8.17 0.68 2.67
C TYR A 118 -9.34 -0.16 3.15
N ASP A 119 -10.43 0.47 3.62
CA ASP A 119 -11.65 -0.24 4.03
C ASP A 119 -12.63 -0.48 2.88
N GLU A 120 -12.43 0.19 1.75
CA GLU A 120 -13.08 -0.07 0.46
C GLU A 120 -12.05 -0.25 -0.68
N ASP A 121 -12.50 -0.32 -1.93
CA ASP A 121 -11.61 -0.43 -3.09
C ASP A 121 -10.70 0.79 -3.23
N PHE A 122 -9.42 0.56 -3.53
CA PHE A 122 -8.50 1.60 -3.98
C PHE A 122 -8.62 1.75 -5.50
N ILE A 123 -8.95 2.95 -5.98
CA ILE A 123 -9.28 3.19 -7.39
C ILE A 123 -8.32 4.20 -7.99
N PHE A 124 -7.50 3.76 -8.95
CA PHE A 124 -6.68 4.66 -9.73
C PHE A 124 -7.02 4.58 -11.22
N LEU A 125 -6.95 5.73 -11.87
CA LEU A 125 -7.03 5.85 -13.33
C LEU A 125 -5.62 5.74 -13.92
N TYR A 126 -5.53 5.30 -15.16
CA TYR A 126 -4.28 5.19 -15.89
C TYR A 126 -4.49 5.60 -17.36
N ASP A 127 -3.40 6.01 -18.02
CA ASP A 127 -3.38 6.24 -19.46
C ASP A 127 -3.13 4.90 -20.18
N GLU A 128 -4.04 4.51 -21.06
CA GLU A 128 -3.94 3.26 -21.83
C GLU A 128 -2.63 3.18 -22.64
N ASN A 129 -2.09 4.31 -23.07
CA ASN A 129 -0.82 4.38 -23.81
C ASN A 129 0.41 4.18 -22.90
N LYS A 130 0.22 4.12 -21.58
CA LYS A 130 1.29 3.99 -20.57
C LYS A 130 1.27 2.67 -19.81
N GLN A 131 0.40 1.73 -20.16
CA GLN A 131 0.31 0.41 -19.50
C GLN A 131 1.61 -0.41 -19.50
N THR A 132 2.50 -0.17 -20.47
CA THR A 132 3.83 -0.81 -20.56
C THR A 132 4.95 0.01 -19.90
N ARG A 133 4.69 1.27 -19.55
CA ARG A 133 5.60 2.19 -18.84
C ARG A 133 4.87 2.91 -17.67
N PRO A 134 4.30 2.18 -16.68
CA PRO A 134 3.54 2.78 -15.58
C PRO A 134 4.23 3.88 -14.79
N GLU A 135 5.56 3.89 -14.74
CA GLU A 135 6.36 4.93 -14.08
C GLU A 135 6.30 6.30 -14.78
N GLN A 136 5.89 6.32 -16.06
CA GLN A 136 5.72 7.54 -16.87
C GLN A 136 4.26 8.00 -16.94
N ASP A 137 3.34 7.25 -16.32
CA ASP A 137 1.90 7.53 -16.35
C ASP A 137 1.55 8.64 -15.35
N LYS A 138 1.31 9.85 -15.88
CA LYS A 138 0.92 11.01 -15.09
C LYS A 138 -0.50 10.94 -14.55
N THR A 139 -1.36 10.13 -15.16
CA THR A 139 -2.72 9.89 -14.65
C THR A 139 -2.65 9.01 -13.40
N ALA A 140 -1.94 7.89 -13.46
CA ALA A 140 -1.77 7.00 -12.30
C ALA A 140 -0.94 7.63 -11.18
N GLU A 141 0.03 8.50 -11.53
CA GLU A 141 0.81 9.27 -10.56
C GLU A 141 -0.06 10.08 -9.59
N LEU A 142 -1.23 10.58 -10.04
CA LEU A 142 -2.16 11.33 -9.18
C LEU A 142 -2.60 10.53 -7.95
N PHE A 143 -2.70 9.21 -8.08
CA PHE A 143 -3.19 8.29 -7.04
C PHE A 143 -2.05 7.60 -6.30
N LEU A 144 -1.09 7.07 -7.05
CA LEU A 144 -0.02 6.23 -6.52
C LEU A 144 1.05 7.02 -5.77
N GLU A 145 1.24 8.30 -6.08
CA GLU A 145 2.16 9.15 -5.30
C GLU A 145 1.56 9.47 -3.91
N PRO A 146 0.32 9.98 -3.77
CA PRO A 146 -0.31 10.14 -2.47
C PRO A 146 -0.43 8.86 -1.64
N SER A 147 -0.78 7.71 -2.23
CA SER A 147 -0.87 6.46 -1.48
C SER A 147 0.49 6.04 -0.91
N ASN A 148 1.54 6.09 -1.73
CA ASN A 148 2.91 5.78 -1.30
C ASN A 148 3.51 6.78 -0.30
N GLN A 149 2.88 7.95 -0.09
CA GLN A 149 3.28 8.89 0.95
C GLN A 149 3.21 8.28 2.36
N VAL A 150 2.39 7.23 2.57
CA VAL A 150 2.43 6.44 3.81
C VAL A 150 3.85 5.90 4.03
N MET A 151 4.38 5.16 3.06
CA MET A 151 5.71 4.57 3.15
C MET A 151 6.81 5.61 3.22
N VAL A 152 6.71 6.71 2.47
CA VAL A 152 7.66 7.83 2.57
C VAL A 152 7.71 8.38 3.99
N SER A 153 6.56 8.48 4.66
CA SER A 153 6.48 9.01 6.03
C SER A 153 7.03 8.01 7.05
N LEU A 154 6.67 6.72 6.93
CA LEU A 154 7.18 5.65 7.81
C LEU A 154 8.69 5.48 7.71
N LEU A 155 9.25 5.50 6.49
CA LEU A 155 10.70 5.50 6.28
C LEU A 155 11.40 6.76 6.80
N LYS A 156 10.65 7.82 7.11
CA LYS A 156 11.13 9.03 7.79
C LYS A 156 10.90 9.00 9.30
N ASN A 157 10.58 7.83 9.86
CA ASN A 157 10.35 7.60 11.29
C ASN A 157 9.14 8.36 11.87
N HIS A 158 8.20 8.78 11.03
CA HIS A 158 6.91 9.25 11.54
C HIS A 158 6.12 8.07 12.10
N THR A 159 5.25 8.36 13.07
CA THR A 159 4.30 7.39 13.61
C THR A 159 3.32 6.91 12.53
N PRO A 160 2.69 5.73 12.67
CA PRO A 160 1.68 5.26 11.73
C PRO A 160 0.51 6.25 11.57
N LYS A 161 0.03 6.85 12.65
CA LYS A 161 -0.96 7.95 12.63
C LYS A 161 -0.53 9.14 11.78
N GLU A 162 0.70 9.61 11.93
CA GLU A 162 1.24 10.71 11.13
C GLU A 162 1.42 10.31 9.67
N ALA A 163 1.88 9.10 9.39
CA ALA A 163 2.03 8.59 8.03
C ALA A 163 0.68 8.50 7.30
N HIS A 164 -0.35 8.01 7.98
CA HIS A 164 -1.74 8.02 7.51
C HIS A 164 -2.21 9.45 7.21
N LYS A 165 -2.04 10.39 8.15
CA LYS A 165 -2.42 11.80 7.98
C LYS A 165 -1.68 12.46 6.81
N ASN A 166 -0.38 12.24 6.68
CA ASN A 166 0.47 12.82 5.64
C ASN A 166 0.06 12.33 4.25
N SER A 167 -0.35 11.07 4.11
CA SER A 167 -0.89 10.54 2.86
C SER A 167 -2.23 11.18 2.50
N LYS A 168 -3.17 11.29 3.44
CA LYS A 168 -4.44 12.01 3.22
C LYS A 168 -4.22 13.47 2.84
N GLN A 169 -3.25 14.15 3.46
CA GLN A 169 -2.85 15.51 3.05
C GLN A 169 -2.25 15.54 1.64
N SER A 170 -1.53 14.50 1.23
CA SER A 170 -1.02 14.38 -0.14
C SER A 170 -2.14 14.28 -1.16
N PHE A 171 -3.16 13.46 -0.90
CA PHE A 171 -4.39 13.41 -1.71
C PHE A 171 -5.07 14.78 -1.74
N ALA A 172 -5.29 15.42 -0.59
CA ALA A 172 -5.92 16.74 -0.51
C ALA A 172 -5.19 17.81 -1.34
N ARG A 173 -3.85 17.80 -1.35
CA ARG A 173 -3.05 18.70 -2.20
C ARG A 173 -3.28 18.44 -3.70
N LYS A 174 -3.32 17.17 -4.13
CA LYS A 174 -3.61 16.81 -5.53
C LYS A 174 -5.02 17.23 -5.92
N ILE A 175 -6.02 16.95 -5.08
CA ILE A 175 -7.41 17.37 -5.28
C ILE A 175 -7.51 18.89 -5.44
N LYS A 176 -6.92 19.66 -4.51
CA LYS A 176 -6.93 21.12 -4.58
C LYS A 176 -6.30 21.64 -5.88
N LYS A 177 -5.18 21.06 -6.30
CA LYS A 177 -4.51 21.44 -7.55
C LYS A 177 -5.42 21.25 -8.76
N LEU A 178 -6.06 20.07 -8.88
CA LEU A 178 -6.95 19.74 -9.99
C LEU A 178 -8.22 20.61 -10.03
N LEU A 179 -8.75 20.98 -8.86
CA LEU A 179 -9.91 21.89 -8.76
C LEU A 179 -9.56 23.34 -9.12
N SER A 180 -8.30 23.75 -8.95
CA SER A 180 -7.85 25.11 -9.25
C SER A 180 -7.38 25.34 -10.70
N SER A 181 -7.10 24.27 -11.44
CA SER A 181 -6.82 24.33 -12.88
C SER A 181 -8.11 24.39 -13.70
N GLN A 182 -8.09 25.00 -14.88
CA GLN A 182 -9.14 24.80 -15.89
C GLN A 182 -9.20 23.30 -16.21
N SER A 183 -10.14 22.60 -15.58
CA SER A 183 -10.14 21.13 -15.54
C SER A 183 -10.77 20.55 -16.80
N THR A 184 -10.07 19.61 -17.40
CA THR A 184 -10.59 18.69 -18.42
C THR A 184 -11.57 17.69 -17.79
N ALA A 185 -12.44 17.08 -18.60
CA ALA A 185 -13.39 16.07 -18.12
C ALA A 185 -12.70 14.87 -17.42
N LEU A 186 -11.50 14.50 -17.87
CA LEU A 186 -10.68 13.46 -17.26
C LEU A 186 -10.26 13.85 -15.83
N GLU A 187 -9.83 15.11 -15.63
CA GLU A 187 -9.43 15.63 -14.32
C GLU A 187 -10.62 15.71 -13.35
N SER A 188 -11.83 16.04 -13.84
CA SER A 188 -13.05 15.98 -13.03
C SER A 188 -13.36 14.55 -12.55
N SER A 189 -13.15 13.54 -13.40
CA SER A 189 -13.34 12.13 -13.02
C SER A 189 -12.26 11.61 -12.06
N ALA A 190 -11.04 12.14 -12.12
CA ALA A 190 -9.98 11.77 -11.20
C ALA A 190 -10.26 12.28 -9.77
N VAL A 191 -10.81 13.49 -9.63
CA VAL A 191 -11.09 14.11 -8.32
C VAL A 191 -12.00 13.25 -7.44
N ARG A 192 -13.08 12.67 -7.99
CA ARG A 192 -13.98 11.79 -7.21
C ARG A 192 -13.25 10.57 -6.65
N TYR A 193 -12.37 9.93 -7.42
CA TYR A 193 -11.63 8.75 -6.97
C TYR A 193 -10.50 9.12 -6.01
N LEU A 194 -9.86 10.28 -6.17
CA LEU A 194 -8.90 10.79 -5.19
C LEU A 194 -9.55 11.08 -3.84
N ILE A 195 -10.76 11.66 -3.82
CA ILE A 195 -11.53 11.88 -2.60
C ILE A 195 -11.89 10.53 -1.96
N TRP A 196 -12.36 9.58 -2.78
CA TRP A 196 -12.69 8.23 -2.35
C TRP A 196 -11.51 7.55 -1.66
N ASP A 197 -10.37 7.41 -2.34
CA ASP A 197 -9.18 6.76 -1.78
C ASP A 197 -8.69 7.45 -0.51
N MET A 198 -8.73 8.78 -0.47
CA MET A 198 -8.36 9.57 0.71
C MET A 198 -9.29 9.28 1.90
N GLN A 199 -10.60 9.17 1.67
CA GLN A 199 -11.58 8.92 2.73
C GLN A 199 -11.49 7.49 3.24
N HIS A 200 -11.31 6.52 2.35
CA HIS A 200 -11.30 5.08 2.63
C HIS A 200 -9.94 4.52 3.05
N GLN A 201 -8.88 5.32 3.02
CA GLN A 201 -7.66 4.97 3.74
C GLN A 201 -7.95 4.98 5.24
N VAL A 202 -7.59 3.90 5.94
CA VAL A 202 -7.76 3.71 7.38
C VAL A 202 -6.43 3.40 8.06
N CYS A 203 -6.38 3.63 9.38
CA CYS A 203 -5.23 3.34 10.23
C CYS A 203 -5.74 2.73 11.54
N CYS A 204 -5.39 1.47 11.78
CA CYS A 204 -5.62 0.79 13.05
C CYS A 204 -4.30 0.78 13.81
N GLU A 205 -4.28 1.24 15.06
CA GLU A 205 -3.09 1.22 15.92
C GLU A 205 -3.41 0.48 17.20
N ARG A 206 -2.42 -0.24 17.72
CA ARG A 206 -2.52 -0.81 19.06
C ARG A 206 -2.54 0.35 20.06
N LEU A 207 -3.55 0.37 20.94
CA LEU A 207 -3.57 1.31 22.07
C LEU A 207 -2.34 1.02 22.94
N THR A 208 -1.41 1.96 23.00
CA THR A 208 -0.36 1.97 24.01
C THR A 208 -1.04 2.18 25.36
N LYS A 209 -0.94 1.17 26.24
CA LYS A 209 -1.29 1.30 27.66
C LYS A 209 -0.28 2.21 28.35
#